data_AF-Q4Q3Q5-F1
#
_entry.id   AF-Q4Q3Q5-F1
#
_cell.length_a   1.000
_cell.length_b   1.000
_cell.length_c   1.000
_cell.angle_alpha   90.00
_cell.angle_beta   90.00
_cell.angle_gamma   90.00
#
_symmetry.space_group_name_H-M   'P 1'
#
loop_
_entity.id
_entity.type
_entity.pdbx_description
1 polymer ?
#
loop_
_entity_poly.entity_id
_entity_poly.type
_entity_poly.pdbx_seq_one_letter_code
_entity_poly.pdbx_strand_id
1 'polypeptide(L)'
;MSSSQAAVVKKSSSTLQRLVVDPLMNMAHKIEGHSVKKVKSMEPAMAEWIKAQEATGADAATISRQRFLREQHQLMSYRVVRFFEECRYIASGEYYKNYNIGCFLQDARFATQAFFIFLMAVMAGRRSVYPPISPSSPLAVALDHKANPNY
;
A
#
# COMPACT_ATOMS: atom_id res chain seq x y z
N MET A 1 -5.60 -0.32 52.81
CA MET A 1 -5.02 -0.98 51.62
C MET A 1 -3.58 -1.33 51.94
N SER A 2 -3.26 -2.64 51.92
CA SER A 2 -2.02 -3.19 52.46
C SER A 2 -0.82 -2.89 51.55
N SER A 3 0.33 -2.56 52.15
CA SER A 3 1.62 -2.26 51.50
C SER A 3 2.07 -3.34 50.50
N SER A 4 1.58 -4.57 50.65
CA SER A 4 1.84 -5.70 49.75
C SER A 4 1.22 -5.52 48.36
N GLN A 5 0.07 -4.86 48.23
CA GLN A 5 -0.57 -4.63 46.92
C GLN A 5 0.16 -3.56 46.11
N ALA A 6 0.71 -2.53 46.76
CA ALA A 6 1.50 -1.49 46.09
C ALA A 6 2.87 -2.02 45.59
N ALA A 7 3.47 -2.97 46.31
CA ALA A 7 4.74 -3.60 45.92
C ALA A 7 4.57 -4.51 44.68
N VAL A 8 3.47 -5.25 44.58
CA VAL A 8 3.19 -6.14 43.44
C VAL A 8 2.92 -5.35 42.15
N VAL A 9 2.21 -4.23 42.24
CA VAL A 9 1.97 -3.34 41.08
C VAL A 9 3.27 -2.69 40.59
N LYS A 10 4.14 -2.21 41.51
CA LYS A 10 5.47 -1.67 41.15
C LYS A 10 6.39 -2.71 40.53
N LYS A 11 6.37 -3.95 41.04
CA LYS A 11 7.21 -5.05 40.54
C LYS A 11 6.73 -5.56 39.18
N SER A 12 5.41 -5.62 38.96
CA SER A 12 4.80 -5.96 37.67
C SER A 12 5.09 -4.90 36.59
N SER A 13 4.98 -3.62 36.94
CA SER A 13 5.34 -2.50 36.06
C SER A 13 6.81 -2.54 35.65
N SER A 14 7.73 -2.91 36.55
CA SER A 14 9.16 -2.97 36.25
C SER A 14 9.55 -4.20 35.42
N THR A 15 8.85 -5.34 35.57
CA THR A 15 9.03 -6.50 34.68
C THR A 15 8.44 -6.28 33.30
N LEU A 16 7.28 -5.63 33.18
CA LEU A 16 6.68 -5.30 31.88
C LEU A 16 7.54 -4.27 31.12
N GLN A 17 8.08 -3.28 31.85
CA GLN A 17 9.04 -2.33 31.31
C GLN A 17 10.30 -3.04 30.78
N ARG A 18 10.87 -3.98 31.54
CA ARG A 18 12.07 -4.73 31.11
C ARG A 18 11.82 -5.74 29.99
N LEU A 19 10.65 -6.39 29.97
CA LEU A 19 10.36 -7.46 29.02
C LEU A 19 9.77 -6.95 27.70
N VAL A 20 9.12 -5.79 27.71
CA VAL A 20 8.40 -5.27 26.53
C VAL A 20 8.94 -3.91 26.11
N VAL A 21 9.04 -2.96 27.03
CA VAL A 21 9.43 -1.58 26.69
C VAL A 21 10.91 -1.51 26.29
N ASP A 22 11.80 -2.07 27.09
CA ASP A 22 13.25 -2.06 26.82
C ASP A 22 13.61 -2.72 25.47
N PRO A 23 13.12 -3.92 25.10
CA PRO A 23 13.41 -4.48 23.78
C PRO A 23 12.80 -3.67 22.64
N LEU A 24 11.59 -3.11 22.80
CA LEU A 24 10.97 -2.25 21.78
C LEU A 24 11.76 -0.96 21.58
N MET A 25 12.22 -0.31 22.66
CA MET A 25 13.03 0.91 22.58
C MET A 25 14.40 0.62 21.97
N ASN A 26 15.03 -0.49 22.33
CA ASN A 26 16.28 -0.93 21.71
C ASN A 26 16.13 -1.18 20.20
N MET A 27 15.00 -1.77 19.78
CA MET A 27 14.68 -1.91 18.35
C MET A 27 14.43 -0.56 17.68
N ALA A 28 13.66 0.32 18.31
CA ALA A 28 13.38 1.66 17.80
C ALA A 28 14.69 2.45 17.60
N HIS A 29 15.60 2.45 18.58
CA HIS A 29 16.91 3.11 18.46
C HIS A 29 17.80 2.49 17.38
N LYS A 30 17.75 1.17 17.18
CA LYS A 30 18.47 0.54 16.05
C LYS A 30 17.91 1.01 14.71
N ILE A 31 16.59 1.08 14.57
CA ILE A 31 15.92 1.54 13.35
C ILE A 31 16.20 3.02 13.11
N GLU A 32 16.11 3.84 14.14
CA GLU A 32 16.42 5.28 14.10
C GLU A 32 17.87 5.50 13.71
N GLY A 33 18.83 4.84 14.37
CA GLY A 33 20.25 4.96 14.08
C GLY A 33 20.59 4.52 12.65
N HIS A 34 19.93 3.48 12.12
CA HIS A 34 20.07 3.10 10.71
C HIS A 34 19.48 4.14 9.75
N SER A 35 18.31 4.69 10.09
CA SER A 35 17.63 5.69 9.26
C SER A 35 18.43 7.00 9.20
N VAL A 36 18.97 7.46 10.33
CA VAL A 36 19.84 8.65 10.38
C VAL A 36 21.07 8.47 9.48
N LYS A 37 21.68 7.28 9.45
CA LYS A 37 22.80 6.99 8.54
C LYS A 37 22.37 7.10 7.07
N LYS A 38 21.19 6.58 6.71
CA LYS A 38 20.64 6.68 5.35
C LYS A 38 20.32 8.12 4.93
N VAL A 39 19.76 8.93 5.83
CA VAL A 39 19.48 10.35 5.58
C VAL A 39 20.79 11.11 5.37
N LYS A 40 21.86 10.78 6.12
CA LYS A 40 23.19 11.37 5.91
C LYS A 40 23.85 10.98 4.59
N SER A 41 23.55 9.80 4.06
CA SER A 41 24.03 9.34 2.75
C SER A 41 23.09 9.71 1.60
N MET A 42 22.10 10.56 1.84
CA MET A 42 21.16 10.97 0.81
C MET A 42 21.82 11.93 -0.18
N GLU A 43 21.27 11.99 -1.40
CA GLU A 43 21.75 12.89 -2.44
C GLU A 43 21.80 14.35 -1.95
N PRO A 44 22.87 15.12 -2.25
CA PRO A 44 23.05 16.48 -1.75
C PRO A 44 21.86 17.40 -2.03
N ALA A 45 21.32 17.36 -3.24
CA ALA A 45 20.19 18.21 -3.65
C ALA A 45 18.92 17.92 -2.83
N MET A 46 18.64 16.64 -2.53
CA MET A 46 17.50 16.26 -1.71
C MET A 46 17.73 16.64 -0.23
N ALA A 47 18.96 16.51 0.27
CA ALA A 47 19.29 16.89 1.64
C ALA A 47 19.17 18.40 1.88
N GLU A 48 19.61 19.21 0.91
CA GLU A 48 19.43 20.67 0.93
C GLU A 48 17.95 21.06 0.89
N TRP A 49 17.17 20.39 0.03
CA TRP A 49 15.73 20.64 -0.05
C TRP A 49 15.01 20.31 1.27
N ILE A 50 15.30 19.17 1.90
CA ILE A 50 14.71 18.83 3.21
C ILE A 50 15.07 19.88 4.25
N LYS A 51 16.35 20.28 4.35
CA LYS A 51 16.78 21.32 5.29
C LYS A 51 16.07 22.65 5.06
N ALA A 52 15.84 23.03 3.80
CA ALA A 52 15.10 24.23 3.46
C ALA A 52 13.64 24.16 3.93
N GLN A 53 12.98 23.00 3.79
CA GLN A 53 11.61 22.81 4.30
C GLN A 53 11.57 22.78 5.84
N GLU A 54 12.51 22.10 6.48
CA GLU A 54 12.65 22.08 7.94
C GLU A 54 12.85 23.51 8.50
N ALA A 55 13.65 24.35 7.82
CA ALA A 55 13.84 25.75 8.20
C ALA A 55 12.55 26.59 8.14
N THR A 56 11.58 26.20 7.31
CA THR A 56 10.25 26.83 7.26
C THR A 56 9.27 26.27 8.30
N GLY A 57 9.69 25.29 9.10
CA GLY A 57 8.85 24.57 10.05
C GLY A 57 7.89 23.58 9.40
N ALA A 58 8.09 23.25 8.12
CA ALA A 58 7.20 22.37 7.37
C ALA A 58 7.82 20.99 7.16
N ASP A 59 6.98 19.96 7.19
CA ASP A 59 7.40 18.59 6.90
C ASP A 59 7.57 18.36 5.38
N ALA A 60 8.82 18.08 4.98
CA ALA A 60 9.20 17.80 3.61
C ALA A 60 8.40 16.61 3.00
N ALA A 61 8.08 15.58 3.79
CA ALA A 61 7.32 14.44 3.29
C ALA A 61 5.88 14.83 2.94
N THR A 62 5.25 15.62 3.81
CA THR A 62 3.90 16.14 3.58
C THR A 62 3.83 17.05 2.35
N ILE A 63 4.78 17.98 2.20
CA ILE A 63 4.85 18.87 1.03
C ILE A 63 5.07 18.07 -0.26
N SER A 64 5.98 17.10 -0.25
CA SER A 64 6.24 16.22 -1.39
C SER A 64 4.98 15.46 -1.81
N ARG A 65 4.25 14.90 -0.84
CA ARG A 65 2.97 14.22 -1.10
C ARG A 65 1.94 15.16 -1.74
N GLN A 66 1.77 16.36 -1.22
CA GLN A 66 0.81 17.32 -1.77
C GLN A 66 1.17 17.74 -3.20
N ARG A 67 2.46 17.98 -3.45
CA ARG A 67 2.98 18.26 -4.79
C ARG A 67 2.68 17.10 -5.73
N PHE A 68 3.02 15.88 -5.34
CA PHE A 68 2.75 14.69 -6.14
C PHE A 68 1.26 14.55 -6.47
N LEU A 69 0.37 14.69 -5.48
CA LEU A 69 -1.07 14.59 -5.72
C LEU A 69 -1.59 15.68 -6.69
N ARG A 70 -1.10 16.91 -6.55
CA ARG A 70 -1.46 18.01 -7.45
C ARG A 70 -1.00 17.74 -8.88
N GLU A 71 0.25 17.29 -9.05
CA GLU A 71 0.79 16.91 -10.36
C GLU A 71 0.02 15.74 -10.96
N GLN A 72 -0.27 14.69 -10.18
CA GLN A 72 -1.07 13.56 -10.64
C GLN A 72 -2.47 14.00 -11.11
N HIS A 73 -3.12 14.91 -10.37
CA HIS A 73 -4.43 15.44 -10.74
C HIS A 73 -4.37 16.19 -12.08
N GLN A 74 -3.37 17.05 -12.28
CA GLN A 74 -3.18 17.76 -13.55
C GLN A 74 -2.86 16.81 -14.72
N LEU A 75 -2.08 15.75 -14.45
CA LEU A 75 -1.77 14.73 -15.43
C LEU A 75 -2.96 13.85 -15.81
N MET A 76 -4.07 13.85 -15.06
CA MET A 76 -5.24 13.04 -15.42
C MET A 76 -5.81 13.44 -16.78
N SER A 77 -5.98 14.74 -17.05
CA SER A 77 -6.49 15.20 -18.34
C SER A 77 -5.54 14.83 -19.48
N TYR A 78 -4.23 14.99 -19.26
CA TYR A 78 -3.20 14.55 -20.20
C TYR A 78 -3.29 13.05 -20.49
N ARG A 79 -3.45 12.21 -19.45
CA ARG A 79 -3.59 10.76 -19.58
C ARG A 79 -4.82 10.36 -20.40
N VAL A 80 -5.95 11.06 -20.24
CA VAL A 80 -7.16 10.80 -21.04
C VAL A 80 -6.91 11.11 -22.51
N VAL A 81 -6.34 12.28 -22.82
CA VAL A 81 -5.99 12.65 -24.20
C VAL A 81 -5.03 11.62 -24.80
N ARG A 82 -4.00 11.25 -24.04
CA ARG A 82 -3.00 10.28 -24.46
C ARG A 82 -3.61 8.90 -24.72
N PHE A 83 -4.55 8.46 -23.89
CA PHE A 83 -5.26 7.21 -24.10
C PHE A 83 -6.01 7.20 -25.43
N PHE A 84 -6.75 8.26 -25.77
CA PHE A 84 -7.44 8.34 -27.05
C PHE A 84 -6.49 8.46 -28.25
N GLU A 85 -5.35 9.14 -28.09
CA GLU A 85 -4.26 9.11 -29.09
C GLU A 85 -3.77 7.70 -29.35
N GLU A 86 -3.49 6.94 -28.30
CA GLU A 86 -3.01 5.56 -28.40
C GLU A 86 -4.07 4.63 -29.01
N CYS A 87 -5.34 4.76 -28.62
CA CYS A 87 -6.42 4.01 -29.24
C CYS A 87 -6.53 4.28 -30.74
N ARG A 88 -6.41 5.54 -31.18
CA ARG A 88 -6.42 5.90 -32.60
C ARG A 88 -5.19 5.35 -33.32
N TYR A 89 -4.03 5.40 -32.69
CA TYR A 89 -2.80 4.85 -33.24
C TYR A 89 -2.90 3.33 -33.46
N ILE A 90 -3.45 2.59 -32.48
CA ILE A 90 -3.72 1.16 -32.60
C ILE A 90 -4.76 0.89 -33.70
N ALA A 91 -5.88 1.63 -33.69
CA ALA A 91 -6.95 1.48 -34.67
C ALA A 91 -6.51 1.80 -36.11
N SER A 92 -5.54 2.70 -36.29
CA SER A 92 -4.98 3.05 -37.60
C SER A 92 -4.14 1.93 -38.23
N GLY A 93 -3.77 0.90 -37.46
CA GLY A 93 -2.92 -0.19 -37.91
C GLY A 93 -1.42 0.15 -37.99
N GLU A 94 -1.04 1.44 -37.89
CA GLU A 94 0.36 1.88 -37.86
C GLU A 94 1.15 1.24 -36.72
N TYR A 95 0.51 1.02 -35.57
CA TYR A 95 1.10 0.35 -34.41
C TYR A 95 1.74 -1.00 -34.75
N TYR A 96 1.09 -1.79 -35.61
CA TYR A 96 1.52 -3.16 -35.92
C TYR A 96 2.64 -3.23 -36.97
N LYS A 97 2.91 -2.13 -37.69
CA LYS A 97 3.91 -2.15 -38.79
C LYS A 97 5.34 -2.34 -38.30
N ASN A 98 5.65 -1.84 -37.10
CA ASN A 98 6.99 -1.95 -36.47
C ASN A 98 6.93 -2.75 -35.16
N TYR A 99 6.05 -3.74 -35.09
CA TYR A 99 5.82 -4.51 -33.88
C TYR A 99 7.05 -5.35 -33.52
N ASN A 100 7.50 -5.24 -32.27
CA ASN A 100 8.66 -5.95 -31.76
C ASN A 100 8.38 -6.57 -30.38
N ILE A 101 9.35 -7.32 -29.86
CA ILE A 101 9.24 -8.02 -28.56
C ILE A 101 8.99 -7.03 -27.40
N GLY A 102 9.53 -5.81 -27.47
CA GLY A 102 9.26 -4.77 -26.48
C GLY A 102 7.79 -4.34 -26.47
N CYS A 103 7.20 -4.13 -27.66
CA CYS A 103 5.76 -3.88 -27.80
C CYS A 103 4.93 -5.03 -27.23
N PHE A 104 5.32 -6.27 -27.52
CA PHE A 104 4.66 -7.46 -26.96
C PHE A 104 4.68 -7.50 -25.43
N LEU A 105 5.82 -7.22 -24.81
CA LEU A 105 5.93 -7.17 -23.34
C LEU A 105 5.05 -6.06 -22.75
N GLN A 106 4.96 -4.92 -23.42
CA GLN A 106 4.10 -3.82 -22.99
C GLN A 106 2.61 -4.20 -23.10
N ASP A 107 2.19 -4.81 -24.20
CA ASP A 107 0.83 -5.29 -24.40
C ASP A 107 0.46 -6.39 -23.40
N ALA A 108 1.39 -7.33 -23.13
CA ALA A 108 1.19 -8.37 -22.12
C ALA A 108 1.03 -7.77 -20.71
N ARG A 109 1.83 -6.75 -20.37
CA ARG A 109 1.68 -6.03 -19.10
C ARG A 109 0.33 -5.32 -19.02
N PHE A 110 -0.09 -4.66 -20.08
CA PHE A 110 -1.40 -4.02 -20.14
C PHE A 110 -2.54 -5.05 -19.98
N ALA A 111 -2.47 -6.17 -20.71
CA ALA A 111 -3.46 -7.24 -20.65
C ALA A 111 -3.57 -7.87 -19.25
N THR A 112 -2.43 -8.13 -18.59
CA THR A 112 -2.44 -8.66 -17.21
C THR A 112 -3.02 -7.67 -16.21
N GLN A 113 -2.73 -6.38 -16.35
CA GLN A 113 -3.34 -5.33 -15.52
C GLN A 113 -4.85 -5.21 -15.75
N ALA A 114 -5.29 -5.22 -17.01
CA ALA A 114 -6.71 -5.19 -17.37
C ALA A 114 -7.45 -6.43 -16.83
N PHE A 115 -6.84 -7.61 -16.93
CA PHE A 115 -7.39 -8.85 -16.37
C PHE A 115 -7.52 -8.77 -14.85
N PHE A 116 -6.52 -8.24 -14.16
CA PHE A 116 -6.59 -8.04 -12.72
C PHE A 116 -7.73 -7.09 -12.32
N ILE A 117 -7.86 -5.95 -13.00
CA ILE A 117 -8.97 -5.01 -12.77
C ILE A 117 -10.33 -5.69 -13.01
N PHE A 118 -10.43 -6.50 -14.07
CA PHE A 118 -11.63 -7.29 -14.36
C PHE A 118 -11.98 -8.24 -13.22
N LEU A 119 -11.01 -9.01 -12.69
CA LEU A 119 -11.25 -9.89 -11.54
C LEU A 119 -11.71 -9.12 -10.31
N MET A 120 -11.08 -7.98 -10.01
CA MET A 120 -11.49 -7.11 -8.90
C MET A 120 -12.92 -6.59 -9.09
N ALA A 121 -13.29 -6.18 -10.31
CA ALA A 121 -14.64 -5.73 -10.64
C ALA A 121 -15.67 -6.86 -10.50
N VAL A 122 -15.34 -8.09 -10.92
CA VAL A 122 -16.20 -9.27 -10.75
C VAL A 122 -16.41 -9.57 -9.26
N MET A 123 -15.36 -9.54 -8.44
CA MET A 123 -15.48 -9.74 -7.00
C MET A 123 -16.33 -8.65 -6.33
N ALA A 124 -16.15 -7.38 -6.73
CA ALA A 124 -16.93 -6.26 -6.23
C ALA A 124 -18.42 -6.36 -6.63
N GLY A 125 -18.70 -6.68 -7.90
CA GLY A 125 -20.07 -6.86 -8.40
C GLY A 125 -20.79 -8.02 -7.72
N ARG A 126 -20.07 -9.10 -7.41
CA ARG A 126 -20.58 -10.25 -6.66
C ARG A 126 -20.61 -10.04 -5.15
N ARG A 127 -20.05 -8.93 -4.65
CA ARG A 127 -19.88 -8.60 -3.22
C ARG A 127 -19.22 -9.72 -2.42
N SER A 128 -18.41 -10.54 -3.07
CA SER A 128 -17.74 -11.70 -2.47
C SER A 128 -16.43 -11.97 -3.18
N VAL A 129 -15.39 -12.19 -2.37
CA VAL A 129 -14.06 -12.63 -2.84
C VAL A 129 -14.09 -14.12 -3.18
N TYR A 130 -14.99 -14.89 -2.56
CA TYR A 130 -15.13 -16.32 -2.81
C TYR A 130 -15.94 -16.55 -4.09
N PRO A 131 -15.60 -17.57 -4.91
CA PRO A 131 -16.43 -17.99 -6.04
C PRO A 131 -17.83 -18.41 -5.55
N PRO A 132 -18.86 -18.38 -6.42
CA PRO A 132 -20.20 -18.81 -6.02
C PRO A 132 -20.10 -20.30 -5.70
N ILE A 133 -20.53 -20.66 -4.49
CA ILE A 133 -20.64 -22.07 -4.12
C ILE A 133 -21.85 -22.61 -4.88
N SER A 134 -21.69 -23.72 -5.61
CA SER A 134 -22.83 -24.39 -6.24
C SER A 134 -23.88 -24.71 -5.16
N PRO A 135 -25.19 -24.46 -5.41
CA PRO A 135 -26.23 -24.76 -4.43
C PRO A 135 -26.29 -26.26 -4.05
N SER A 136 -25.81 -27.14 -4.94
CA SER A 136 -25.69 -28.58 -4.70
C SER A 136 -24.37 -29.01 -4.05
N SER A 137 -23.46 -28.08 -3.73
CA SER A 137 -22.20 -28.41 -3.07
C SER A 137 -22.45 -28.80 -1.61
N PRO A 138 -21.80 -29.86 -1.09
CA PRO A 138 -21.82 -30.19 0.34
C PRO A 138 -21.45 -29.00 1.25
N LEU A 139 -20.68 -28.04 0.72
CA LEU A 139 -20.24 -26.85 1.43
C LEU A 139 -21.37 -25.80 1.57
N ALA A 140 -22.29 -25.71 0.60
CA ALA A 140 -23.48 -24.86 0.70
C ALA A 140 -24.47 -25.42 1.72
N VAL A 141 -24.72 -26.74 1.69
CA VAL A 141 -25.58 -27.45 2.65
C VAL A 141 -25.05 -27.33 4.09
N ALA A 142 -23.72 -27.43 4.27
CA ALA A 142 -23.10 -27.26 5.58
C ALA A 142 -23.15 -25.81 6.11
N LEU A 143 -23.16 -24.80 5.24
CA LEU A 143 -23.31 -23.39 5.62
C LEU A 143 -24.76 -23.05 6.00
N ASP A 144 -25.74 -23.67 5.34
CA ASP A 144 -27.17 -23.48 5.62
C ASP A 144 -27.59 -24.17 6.93
N HIS A 145 -26.99 -25.34 7.24
CA HIS A 145 -27.32 -26.10 8.45
C HIS A 145 -26.42 -25.81 9.67
N LYS A 146 -25.28 -25.13 9.51
CA LYS A 146 -24.51 -24.62 10.65
C LYS A 146 -25.06 -23.26 11.08
N ALA A 147 -26.19 -23.29 11.78
CA ALA A 147 -26.55 -22.21 12.68
C ALA A 147 -25.41 -22.03 13.70
N ASN A 148 -24.90 -20.80 13.78
CA ASN A 148 -23.94 -20.41 14.81
C ASN A 148 -24.56 -20.70 16.18
N PRO A 149 -23.98 -21.55 17.06
CA PRO A 149 -24.56 -21.85 18.36
C PRO A 149 -24.59 -20.65 19.33
N ASN A 150 -24.04 -19.50 18.93
CA ASN A 150 -24.04 -18.26 19.69
C ASN A 150 -25.05 -17.19 19.17
N TYR A 151 -25.96 -17.53 18.26
CA TYR A 151 -27.16 -16.72 17.97
C TYR A 151 -28.39 -17.61 17.82
#